data_AF-A0A396NRE1-F1
#
_entry.id   AF-A0A396NRE1-F1
#
_cell.length_a   1.000
_cell.length_b   1.000
_cell.length_c   1.000
_cell.angle_alpha   90.00
_cell.angle_beta   90.00
_cell.angle_gamma   90.00
#
_symmetry.space_group_name_H-M   'P 1'
#
loop_
_entity.id
_entity.type
_entity.pdbx_description
1 polymer ?
#
loop_
_entity_poly.entity_id
_entity_poly.type
_entity_poly.pdbx_seq_one_letter_code
_entity_poly.pdbx_strand_id
1 'polypeptide(L)'
;MDYSELFEGARKQISIIPDEQIFLAKDLFTGAEWNQLQKGEKLSFGKRFKNAVIDGKFPDVVYIGKAPNNSAQYKKTKRKERNNDETVNL
;
A
#
# COMPACT_ATOMS: atom_id res chain seq x y z
N MET A 1 -13.99 -12.00 -5.93
CA MET A 1 -13.08 -10.88 -6.20
C MET A 1 -11.67 -11.39 -6.34
N ASP A 2 -11.01 -11.06 -7.45
CA ASP A 2 -9.59 -11.31 -7.61
C ASP A 2 -8.79 -10.19 -6.93
N TYR A 3 -8.09 -10.54 -5.85
CA TYR A 3 -7.29 -9.55 -5.12
C TYR A 3 -5.97 -9.25 -5.82
N SER A 4 -5.50 -10.10 -6.74
CA SER A 4 -4.27 -9.85 -7.49
C SER A 4 -4.40 -8.59 -8.35
N GLU A 5 -5.52 -8.43 -9.07
CA GLU A 5 -5.82 -7.22 -9.86
C GLU A 5 -5.88 -5.96 -8.99
N LEU A 6 -6.54 -6.05 -7.83
CA LEU A 6 -6.58 -4.94 -6.86
C LEU A 6 -5.19 -4.54 -6.38
N PHE A 7 -4.33 -5.51 -6.14
CA PHE A 7 -2.95 -5.29 -5.71
C PHE A 7 -2.08 -4.71 -6.84
N GLU A 8 -2.34 -5.06 -8.09
CA GLU A 8 -1.69 -4.44 -9.26
C GLU A 8 -2.14 -2.98 -9.45
N GLY A 9 -3.45 -2.71 -9.32
CA GLY A 9 -3.98 -1.34 -9.32
C GLY A 9 -3.36 -0.49 -8.21
N ALA A 10 -3.30 -1.04 -6.99
CA ALA A 10 -2.67 -0.37 -5.85
C ALA A 10 -1.18 -0.03 -6.11
N ARG A 11 -0.41 -0.93 -6.73
CA ARG A 11 1.00 -0.66 -7.10
C ARG A 11 1.13 0.52 -8.05
N LYS A 12 0.29 0.55 -9.09
CA LYS A 12 0.28 1.64 -10.06
C LYS A 12 -0.04 2.97 -9.37
N GLN A 13 -1.05 3.01 -8.50
CA GLN A 13 -1.37 4.23 -7.76
C GLN A 13 -0.25 4.64 -6.80
N ILE A 14 0.35 3.70 -6.06
CA ILE A 14 1.47 3.99 -5.17
C ILE A 14 2.67 4.57 -5.93
N SER A 15 2.93 4.14 -7.17
CA SER A 15 4.05 4.65 -7.96
C SER A 15 3.96 6.13 -8.32
N ILE A 16 2.75 6.71 -8.28
CA ILE A 16 2.53 8.13 -8.59
C ILE A 16 2.28 8.98 -7.34
N ILE A 17 2.12 8.36 -6.16
CA ILE A 17 2.02 9.10 -4.90
C ILE A 17 3.39 9.72 -4.58
N PRO A 18 3.48 11.04 -4.34
CA PRO A 18 4.73 11.69 -3.95
C PRO A 18 5.31 11.11 -2.66
N ASP A 19 6.64 11.09 -2.55
CA ASP A 19 7.30 10.71 -1.31
C ASP A 19 6.82 11.57 -0.13
N GLU A 20 6.82 10.97 1.06
CA GLU A 20 6.34 11.54 2.32
C GLU A 20 4.82 11.81 2.40
N GLN A 21 4.07 11.64 1.31
CA GLN A 21 2.63 11.81 1.28
C GLN A 21 1.93 10.72 2.13
N ILE A 22 0.98 11.17 2.96
CA ILE A 22 0.07 10.30 3.73
C ILE A 22 -1.16 9.98 2.88
N PHE A 23 -1.58 8.72 2.90
CA PHE A 23 -2.76 8.24 2.17
C PHE A 23 -3.50 7.13 2.93
N LEU A 24 -4.73 6.87 2.51
CA LEU A 24 -5.60 5.79 2.98
C LEU A 24 -5.69 4.68 1.94
N ALA A 25 -6.07 3.48 2.36
CA ALA A 25 -6.27 2.35 1.43
C ALA A 25 -7.25 2.67 0.28
N LYS A 26 -8.27 3.51 0.54
CA LYS A 26 -9.24 3.93 -0.48
C LYS A 26 -8.65 4.86 -1.56
N ASP A 27 -7.56 5.56 -1.25
CA ASP A 27 -6.92 6.51 -2.17
C ASP A 27 -6.10 5.77 -3.25
N LEU A 28 -5.96 4.45 -3.11
CA LEU A 28 -5.33 3.55 -4.09
C LEU A 28 -6.28 3.14 -5.23
N PHE A 29 -7.47 3.72 -5.26
CA PHE A 29 -8.52 3.48 -6.23
C PHE A 29 -8.87 4.80 -6.89
N THR A 30 -9.14 4.77 -8.19
CA THR A 30 -9.42 5.97 -8.97
C THR A 30 -10.92 6.22 -9.08
N GLY A 31 -11.32 7.50 -9.09
CA GLY A 31 -12.71 7.91 -9.26
C GLY A 31 -13.68 7.21 -8.30
N ALA A 32 -14.60 6.42 -8.87
CA ALA A 32 -15.64 5.72 -8.13
C ALA A 32 -15.34 4.24 -7.84
N GLU A 33 -14.18 3.73 -8.23
CA GLU A 33 -13.84 2.29 -8.11
C GLU A 33 -13.96 1.79 -6.67
N TRP A 34 -13.46 2.56 -5.70
CA TRP A 34 -13.63 2.23 -4.28
C TRP A 34 -15.11 2.10 -3.89
N ASN A 35 -15.97 2.97 -4.42
CA ASN A 35 -17.40 2.99 -4.06
C ASN A 35 -18.14 1.77 -4.62
N GLN A 36 -17.69 1.22 -5.75
CA GLN A 36 -18.25 0.02 -6.37
C GLN A 36 -17.97 -1.26 -5.58
N LEU A 37 -16.95 -1.27 -4.72
CA LEU A 37 -16.67 -2.40 -3.84
C LEU A 37 -17.76 -2.58 -2.78
N GLN A 38 -18.18 -3.81 -2.57
CA GLN A 38 -19.03 -4.17 -1.45
C GLN A 38 -18.31 -3.94 -0.12
N LYS A 39 -19.08 -3.77 0.97
CA LYS A 39 -18.52 -3.57 2.32
C LYS A 39 -17.52 -4.68 2.71
N GLY A 40 -17.84 -5.94 2.41
CA GLY A 40 -16.95 -7.07 2.69
C GLY A 40 -15.64 -7.04 1.89
N GLU A 41 -15.70 -6.57 0.65
CA GLU A 41 -14.52 -6.42 -0.24
C GLU A 41 -13.62 -5.29 0.26
N LYS A 42 -14.18 -4.13 0.63
CA LYS A 42 -13.45 -3.01 1.23
C LYS A 42 -12.68 -3.44 2.48
N LEU A 43 -13.35 -4.16 3.39
CA LEU A 43 -12.73 -4.67 4.62
C LEU A 43 -11.63 -5.70 4.33
N SER A 44 -11.91 -6.62 3.40
CA SER A 44 -10.97 -7.65 3.00
C SER A 44 -9.72 -7.07 2.34
N PHE A 45 -9.90 -6.12 1.43
CA PHE A 45 -8.80 -5.39 0.80
C PHE A 45 -7.97 -4.65 1.85
N GLY A 46 -8.61 -3.85 2.72
CA GLY A 46 -7.90 -3.10 3.76
C GLY A 46 -7.05 -3.99 4.68
N LYS A 47 -7.58 -5.15 5.11
CA LYS A 47 -6.83 -6.13 5.91
C LYS A 47 -5.67 -6.74 5.13
N ARG A 48 -5.91 -7.20 3.90
CA ARG A 48 -4.88 -7.82 3.05
C ARG A 48 -3.77 -6.84 2.69
N PHE A 49 -4.13 -5.60 2.33
CA PHE A 49 -3.18 -4.56 1.98
C PHE A 49 -2.30 -4.19 3.18
N LYS A 50 -2.89 -4.00 4.36
CA LYS A 50 -2.12 -3.78 5.60
C LYS A 50 -1.09 -4.88 5.83
N ASN A 51 -1.52 -6.15 5.74
CA ASN A 51 -0.61 -7.28 5.93
C ASN A 51 0.49 -7.29 4.87
N ALA A 52 0.16 -7.05 3.59
CA ALA A 52 1.14 -6.98 2.52
C ALA A 52 2.19 -5.88 2.72
N VAL A 53 1.80 -4.72 3.26
CA VAL A 53 2.73 -3.64 3.64
C VAL A 53 3.64 -4.09 4.79
N ILE A 54 3.07 -4.68 5.85
CA ILE A 54 3.84 -5.19 7.00
C ILE A 54 4.81 -6.30 6.58
N ASP A 55 4.41 -7.17 5.66
CA ASP A 55 5.22 -8.26 5.11
C ASP A 55 6.28 -7.77 4.10
N GLY A 56 6.38 -6.45 3.86
CA GLY A 56 7.40 -5.87 2.98
C GLY A 56 7.12 -6.01 1.48
N LYS A 57 5.90 -6.40 1.06
CA LYS A 57 5.53 -6.49 -0.37
C LYS A 57 5.41 -5.12 -1.06
N PHE A 58 5.39 -4.05 -0.26
CA PHE A 58 5.39 -2.65 -0.66
C PHE A 58 6.54 -1.93 0.06
N PRO A 59 7.78 -2.03 -0.44
CA PRO A 59 8.98 -1.60 0.28
C PRO A 59 9.11 -0.07 0.42
N ASP A 60 8.29 0.67 -0.29
CA ASP A 60 8.19 2.14 -0.33
C ASP A 60 6.93 2.66 0.38
N VAL A 61 6.27 1.81 1.17
CA VAL A 61 5.06 2.17 1.92
C VAL A 61 5.20 1.72 3.37
N VAL A 62 4.86 2.60 4.30
CA VAL A 62 4.86 2.29 5.73
C VAL A 62 3.45 2.46 6.28
N TYR A 63 2.99 1.50 7.07
CA TYR A 63 1.77 1.64 7.87
C TYR A 63 2.03 2.53 9.08
N ILE A 64 1.27 3.62 9.24
CA ILE A 64 1.49 4.64 10.29
C ILE A 64 0.36 4.73 11.32
N GLY A 65 -0.59 3.80 11.29
CA GLY A 65 -1.69 3.74 12.25
C GLY A 65 -3.06 3.90 11.62
N LYS A 66 -3.98 4.58 12.31
CA LYS A 66 -5.36 4.76 11.86
C LYS A 66 -5.74 6.24 11.89
N ALA A 67 -6.51 6.65 10.89
CA ALA A 67 -7.16 7.96 10.86
C ALA A 67 -8.28 8.03 11.91
N PRO A 68 -8.78 9.24 12.26
CA PRO A 68 -9.90 9.40 13.18
C PRO A 68 -11.16 8.61 12.79
N ASN A 69 -11.35 8.34 11.50
CA ASN A 69 -12.44 7.50 10.99
C ASN A 69 -12.14 5.98 11.01
N ASN A 70 -11.12 5.54 11.76
CA ASN A 70 -10.62 4.18 11.86
C ASN A 70 -10.04 3.55 10.58
N SER A 71 -9.91 4.31 9.49
CA SER A 71 -9.25 3.83 8.27
C SER A 71 -7.76 3.66 8.50
N ALA A 72 -7.15 2.61 7.93
CA ALA A 72 -5.71 2.43 7.95
C ALA A 72 -5.01 3.58 7.21
N GLN A 73 -4.00 4.18 7.83
CA GLN A 73 -3.17 5.23 7.26
C GLN A 73 -1.79 4.70 6.90
N TYR A 74 -1.29 5.19 5.77
CA TYR A 74 0.01 4.83 5.22
C TYR A 74 0.77 6.08 4.82
N LYS A 75 2.08 5.97 4.75
CA LYS A 75 2.97 7.01 4.23
C LYS A 75 3.83 6.43 3.12
N LYS A 76 3.90 7.14 1.99
CA LYS A 76 4.86 6.85 0.93
C LYS A 76 6.25 7.24 1.42
N THR A 77 7.21 6.36 1.26
CA THR A 77 8.62 6.60 1.62
C THR A 77 9.50 6.36 0.42
N LYS A 78 10.68 6.98 0.40
CA LYS A 78 11.71 6.63 -0.57
C LYS A 78 11.97 5.12 -0.50
N ARG A 79 11.92 4.46 -1.65
CA ARG A 79 12.32 3.06 -1.75
C ARG A 79 13.76 2.99 -1.25
N LYS A 80 14.02 2.24 -0.17
CA LYS A 80 15.39 1.93 0.19
C LYS A 80 15.98 1.17 -0.99
N GLU A 81 16.96 1.76 -1.68
CA GLU A 81 17.79 1.02 -2.60
C GLU A 81 18.37 -0.15 -1.80
N ARG A 82 18.23 -1.37 -2.31
CA ARG A 82 18.92 -2.50 -1.71
C ARG A 82 20.40 -2.25 -1.92
N ASN A 83 21.11 -1.86 -0.86
CA ASN A 83 22.56 -1.82 -0.87
C ASN A 83 23.04 -3.25 -1.14
N ASN A 84 23.56 -3.52 -2.33
CA ASN A 84 24.34 -4.73 -2.64
C ASN A 84 25.74 -4.59 -2.01
N ASP A 85 25.80 -4.49 -0.70
CA ASP A 85 27.06 -4.62 0.07
C ASP A 85 27.08 -6.01 0.71
N GLU A 86 27.10 -7.04 -0.12
CA GLU A 86 27.75 -8.30 0.26
C GLU A 86 29.17 -8.23 -0.31
N THR A 87 30.05 -7.72 0.55
CA THR A 87 31.49 -7.72 0.37
C THR A 87 31.94 -9.13 0.00
N VAL A 88 32.56 -9.25 -1.17
CA VAL A 88 33.48 -10.34 -1.51
C VAL A 88 34.50 -10.46 -0.37
N ASN A 89 34.30 -11.44 0.52
CA ASN A 89 35.37 -11.88 1.39
C ASN A 89 36.24 -12.86 0.59
N LEU A 90 37.50 -12.44 0.46
CA LEU A 90 38.65 -13.13 -0.13
C LEU A 90 38.80 -14.58 0.34
#